data_AF-A0A426QV17-F1
#
_entry.id   AF-A0A426QV17-F1
#
_cell.length_a   1.000
_cell.length_b   1.000
_cell.length_c   1.000
_cell.angle_alpha   90.00
_cell.angle_beta   90.00
_cell.angle_gamma   90.00
#
_symmetry.space_group_name_H-M   'P 1'
#
loop_
_entity.id
_entity.type
_entity.pdbx_description
1 polymer ?
#
loop_
_entity_poly.entity_id
_entity_poly.type
_entity_poly.pdbx_seq_one_letter_code
_entity_poly.pdbx_strand_id
1 'polypeptide(L)'
;MSEGEPDVAGIPAAVLDELAQTLAEKVDVLLDRLTDRAMATPQAGSSAWKTQWHGRDSEDGRREHARHLYVRAVLASRAGVGLDMTAAQAPVPAPTKAAVRRAAARPRVRVSADVDQLAMF
;
A
#
# COMPACT_ATOMS: atom_id res chain seq x y z
N MET A 1 -19.70 23.51 33.08
CA MET A 1 -18.52 22.96 33.76
C MET A 1 -17.73 22.26 32.68
N SER A 2 -16.67 22.89 32.14
CA SER A 2 -15.81 22.25 31.16
C SER A 2 -14.84 21.35 31.91
N GLU A 3 -14.98 20.04 31.75
CA GLU A 3 -13.92 19.09 32.09
C GLU A 3 -12.69 19.53 31.28
N GLY A 4 -11.65 19.98 31.97
CA GLY A 4 -10.36 20.24 31.32
C GLY A 4 -9.86 18.91 30.80
N GLU A 5 -9.63 18.81 29.49
CA GLU A 5 -8.95 17.67 28.89
C GLU A 5 -7.68 17.34 29.68
N PRO A 6 -7.37 16.05 29.89
CA PRO A 6 -6.22 15.64 30.68
C PRO A 6 -4.94 16.17 30.03
N ASP A 7 -4.38 17.17 30.68
CA ASP A 7 -3.10 17.75 30.33
C ASP A 7 -1.98 16.79 30.78
N VAL A 8 -1.16 16.30 29.84
CA VAL A 8 0.01 15.47 30.16
C VAL A 8 1.20 16.40 30.36
N ALA A 9 1.58 16.59 31.63
CA ALA A 9 2.76 17.37 32.02
C ALA A 9 2.79 18.82 31.48
N GLY A 10 1.63 19.46 31.30
CA GLY A 10 1.54 20.83 30.78
C GLY A 10 1.33 20.92 29.26
N ILE A 11 1.18 19.78 28.57
CA ILE A 11 0.88 19.67 27.15
C ILE A 11 -0.62 19.35 26.94
N PRO A 12 -1.36 20.21 26.23
CA PRO A 12 -2.76 19.96 25.88
C PRO A 12 -2.96 18.66 25.09
N ALA A 13 -4.04 17.94 25.37
CA ALA A 13 -4.37 16.67 24.68
C ALA A 13 -4.41 16.82 23.15
N ALA A 14 -5.03 17.89 22.63
CA ALA A 14 -5.07 18.17 21.20
C ALA A 14 -3.67 18.26 20.54
N VAL A 15 -2.66 18.76 21.26
CA VAL A 15 -1.27 18.81 20.75
C VAL A 15 -0.67 17.41 20.72
N LEU A 16 -0.94 16.59 21.74
CA LEU A 16 -0.47 15.20 21.76
C LEU A 16 -1.09 14.38 20.62
N ASP A 17 -2.37 14.60 20.32
CA ASP A 17 -3.06 13.93 19.22
C ASP A 17 -2.47 14.33 17.86
N GLU A 18 -2.19 15.62 17.64
CA GLU A 18 -1.51 16.10 16.44
C GLU A 18 -0.12 15.48 16.28
N LEU A 19 0.65 15.41 17.38
CA LEU A 19 1.98 14.81 17.39
C LEU A 19 1.93 13.29 17.17
N ALA A 20 0.94 12.61 17.75
CA ALA A 20 0.72 11.18 17.54
C ALA A 20 0.36 10.87 16.08
N GLN A 21 -0.51 11.68 15.48
CA GLN A 21 -0.84 11.59 14.05
C GLN A 21 0.39 11.83 13.18
N THR A 22 1.17 12.86 13.47
CA THR A 22 2.43 13.15 12.75
C THR A 22 3.40 11.97 12.86
N LEU A 23 3.52 11.37 14.05
CA LEU A 23 4.37 10.21 14.27
C LEU A 23 3.91 9.01 13.44
N ALA A 24 2.61 8.72 13.41
CA ALA A 24 2.04 7.64 12.60
C ALA A 24 2.40 7.81 11.12
N GLU A 25 2.23 9.02 10.58
CA GLU A 25 2.60 9.34 9.20
C GLU A 25 4.10 9.14 8.92
N LYS A 26 4.98 9.52 9.86
CA LYS A 26 6.43 9.30 9.68
C LYS A 26 6.77 7.81 9.71
N VAL A 27 6.12 7.03 10.58
CA VAL A 27 6.30 5.58 10.64
C VAL A 27 5.86 4.94 9.32
N ASP A 28 4.73 5.36 8.75
CA ASP A 28 4.28 4.86 7.45
C ASP A 28 5.29 5.14 6.33
N VAL A 29 5.81 6.38 6.25
CA VAL A 29 6.84 6.74 5.25
C VAL A 29 8.12 5.93 5.45
N LEU A 30 8.53 5.68 6.71
CA LEU A 30 9.71 4.87 6.99
C LEU A 30 9.51 3.40 6.60
N LEU A 31 8.32 2.84 6.86
CA LEU A 31 7.97 1.49 6.45
C LEU A 31 8.02 1.34 4.92
N ASP A 32 7.49 2.31 4.18
CA ASP A 32 7.53 2.27 2.71
C ASP A 32 8.97 2.31 2.20
N ARG A 33 9.81 3.20 2.75
CA ARG A 33 11.24 3.30 2.39
C ARG A 33 12.02 2.02 2.72
N LEU A 34 11.75 1.39 3.85
CA LEU A 34 12.40 0.14 4.25
C LEU A 34 11.95 -1.03 3.36
N THR A 35 10.66 -1.05 3.00
CA THR A 35 10.10 -2.03 2.07
C THR A 35 10.75 -1.89 0.69
N ASP A 36 10.86 -0.66 0.18
CA ASP A 36 11.52 -0.40 -1.10
C ASP A 36 12.99 -0.82 -1.10
N ARG A 37 13.72 -0.56 0.00
CA ARG A 37 15.10 -1.04 0.15
C ARG A 37 15.18 -2.56 0.16
N ALA A 38 14.28 -3.23 0.89
CA ALA A 38 14.26 -4.69 0.98
C ALA A 38 13.93 -5.35 -0.37
N MET A 39 13.12 -4.69 -1.20
CA MET A 39 12.72 -5.18 -2.51
C MET A 39 13.63 -4.70 -3.65
N ALA A 40 14.66 -3.90 -3.34
CA ALA A 40 15.47 -3.21 -4.33
C ALA A 40 14.61 -2.47 -5.37
N THR A 41 13.54 -1.82 -4.91
CA THR A 41 12.61 -1.07 -5.75
C THR A 41 13.40 -0.03 -6.55
N PRO A 42 13.22 0.04 -7.89
CA PRO A 42 13.91 1.02 -8.71
C PRO A 42 13.65 2.45 -8.25
N GLN A 43 14.68 3.28 -8.25
CA GLN A 43 14.55 4.70 -7.92
C GLN A 43 13.53 5.38 -8.86
N ALA A 44 12.61 6.15 -8.29
CA ALA A 44 11.62 6.89 -9.06
C ALA A 44 12.26 7.73 -10.16
N GLY A 45 11.69 7.69 -11.36
CA GLY A 45 12.22 8.39 -12.54
C GLY A 45 13.34 7.67 -13.31
N SER A 46 13.93 6.61 -12.75
CA SER A 46 14.89 5.75 -13.47
C SER A 46 14.21 5.02 -14.64
N SER A 47 15.00 4.54 -15.62
CA SER A 47 14.49 3.73 -16.73
C SER A 47 13.80 2.45 -16.24
N ALA A 48 14.42 1.76 -15.27
CA ALA A 48 13.86 0.57 -14.63
C ALA A 48 12.52 0.87 -13.93
N TRP A 49 12.43 2.01 -13.24
CA TRP A 49 11.16 2.46 -12.64
C TRP A 49 10.09 2.73 -13.70
N LYS A 50 10.42 3.39 -14.81
CA LYS A 50 9.45 3.64 -15.90
C LYS A 50 8.94 2.34 -16.50
N THR A 51 9.82 1.36 -16.75
CA THR A 51 9.42 0.04 -17.26
C THR A 51 8.48 -0.67 -16.28
N GLN A 52 8.80 -0.67 -14.99
CA GLN A 52 7.93 -1.27 -13.96
C GLN A 52 6.59 -0.53 -13.85
N TRP A 53 6.61 0.80 -13.91
CA TRP A 53 5.43 1.65 -13.84
C TRP A 53 4.46 1.37 -14.99
N HIS A 54 4.95 1.30 -16.23
CA HIS A 54 4.13 0.93 -17.39
C HIS A 54 3.56 -0.50 -17.30
N GLY A 55 4.25 -1.40 -16.59
CA GLY A 55 3.80 -2.77 -16.37
C GLY A 55 2.91 -2.98 -15.14
N ARG A 56 2.58 -1.94 -14.35
CA ARG A 56 1.94 -2.12 -13.03
C ARG A 56 0.58 -2.83 -13.09
N ASP A 57 -0.18 -2.60 -14.17
CA ASP A 57 -1.54 -3.12 -14.34
C ASP A 57 -1.55 -4.52 -15.00
N SER A 58 -0.37 -5.07 -15.30
CA SER A 58 -0.22 -6.47 -15.71
C SER A 58 -0.43 -7.45 -14.55
N GLU A 59 -0.57 -8.74 -14.84
CA GLU A 59 -0.63 -9.78 -13.79
C GLU A 59 0.66 -9.82 -12.95
N ASP A 60 1.81 -9.65 -13.59
CA ASP A 60 3.10 -9.59 -12.88
C ASP A 60 3.21 -8.32 -12.03
N GLY A 61 2.74 -7.17 -12.52
CA GLY A 61 2.68 -5.92 -11.75
C GLY A 61 1.79 -6.04 -10.50
N ARG A 62 0.61 -6.66 -10.62
CA ARG A 62 -0.26 -6.96 -9.47
C ARG A 62 0.38 -7.92 -8.47
N ARG A 63 1.08 -8.96 -8.95
CA ARG A 63 1.81 -9.89 -8.08
C ARG A 63 2.94 -9.20 -7.32
N GLU A 64 3.68 -8.32 -7.98
CA GLU A 64 4.75 -7.56 -7.33
C GLU A 64 4.19 -6.58 -6.30
N HIS A 65 3.07 -5.92 -6.60
CA HIS A 65 2.37 -5.08 -5.64
C HIS A 65 1.88 -5.86 -4.41
N ALA A 66 1.30 -7.05 -4.61
CA ALA A 66 0.90 -7.92 -3.50
C ALA A 66 2.10 -8.37 -2.65
N ARG A 67 3.26 -8.62 -3.28
CA ARG A 67 4.51 -8.92 -2.59
C ARG A 67 5.00 -7.74 -1.76
N HIS A 68 4.89 -6.52 -2.28
CA HIS A 68 5.25 -5.28 -1.57
C HIS A 68 4.43 -5.09 -0.30
N LEU A 69 3.11 -5.23 -0.39
CA LEU A 69 2.22 -5.19 0.78
C LEU A 69 2.56 -6.26 1.81
N TYR A 70 2.88 -7.48 1.37
CA TYR A 70 3.27 -8.57 2.26
C TYR A 70 4.58 -8.25 3.01
N VAL A 71 5.61 -7.77 2.31
CA VAL A 71 6.89 -7.41 2.93
C VAL A 71 6.71 -6.26 3.92
N ARG A 72 5.92 -5.25 3.56
CA ARG A 72 5.57 -4.12 4.44
C ARG A 72 4.92 -4.61 5.74
N ALA A 73 3.92 -5.49 5.64
CA ALA A 73 3.23 -6.05 6.80
C ALA A 73 4.17 -6.88 7.70
N VAL A 74 5.06 -7.68 7.11
CA VAL A 74 6.06 -8.46 7.84
C VAL A 74 7.07 -7.56 8.56
N LEU A 75 7.50 -6.45 7.93
CA LEU A 75 8.41 -5.48 8.55
C LEU A 75 7.72 -4.76 9.71
N ALA A 76 6.48 -4.30 9.52
CA ALA A 76 5.69 -3.66 10.56
C ALA A 76 5.51 -4.57 11.78
N SER A 77 5.11 -5.83 11.54
CA SER A 77 4.97 -6.85 12.60
C SER A 77 6.28 -7.09 13.36
N ARG A 78 7.41 -7.20 12.66
CA ARG A 78 8.73 -7.36 13.30
C ARG A 78 9.19 -6.14 14.09
N ALA A 79 8.77 -4.95 13.67
CA ALA A 79 9.09 -3.69 14.34
C ALA A 79 8.13 -3.36 15.50
N GLY A 80 7.08 -4.17 15.72
CA GLY A 80 6.03 -3.88 16.70
C GLY A 80 5.14 -2.71 16.28
N VAL A 81 5.11 -2.37 15.00
CA VAL A 81 4.26 -1.31 14.43
C VAL A 81 2.97 -1.93 13.91
N GLY A 82 1.83 -1.41 14.36
CA GLY A 82 0.54 -1.77 13.77
C GLY A 82 -0.04 -3.12 14.19
N LEU A 83 0.07 -3.45 15.48
CA LEU A 83 -0.87 -4.39 16.12
C LEU A 83 -1.22 -3.78 17.48
N ASP A 84 -2.48 -3.36 17.64
CA ASP A 84 -3.09 -3.30 18.96
C ASP A 84 -2.77 -4.64 19.65
N MET A 85 -2.05 -4.60 20.77
CA MET A 85 -1.69 -5.78 21.57
C MET A 85 -2.92 -6.37 22.29
N THR A 86 -4.02 -6.56 21.57
CA THR A 86 -5.17 -7.39 21.94
C THR A 86 -5.65 -8.20 20.72
N ALA A 87 -4.76 -8.87 20.02
CA ALA A 87 -5.13 -10.03 19.21
C ALA A 87 -3.90 -10.91 19.03
N ALA A 88 -4.05 -12.16 19.48
CA ALA A 88 -3.06 -13.21 19.36
C ALA A 88 -2.45 -13.28 17.96
N GLN A 89 -1.17 -13.63 17.91
CA GLN A 89 -0.42 -13.98 16.71
C GLN A 89 -1.18 -15.05 15.91
N ALA A 90 -1.97 -14.63 14.94
CA ALA A 90 -2.45 -15.51 13.88
C ALA A 90 -1.39 -15.48 12.76
N PRO A 91 -0.88 -16.65 12.33
CA PRO A 91 0.11 -16.71 11.26
C PRO A 91 -0.51 -16.15 9.97
N VAL A 92 0.15 -15.16 9.36
CA VAL A 92 -0.22 -14.63 8.04
C VAL A 92 0.00 -15.75 7.01
N PRO A 93 -1.06 -16.29 6.36
CA PRO A 93 -0.87 -17.35 5.38
C PRO A 93 -0.20 -16.77 4.13
N ALA A 94 0.84 -17.44 3.64
CA ALA A 94 1.46 -17.12 2.36
C ALA A 94 0.43 -17.22 1.22
N PRO A 95 0.52 -16.37 0.18
CA PRO A 95 -0.43 -16.41 -0.93
C PRO A 95 -0.34 -17.77 -1.64
N THR A 96 -1.43 -18.53 -1.56
CA THR A 96 -1.58 -19.79 -2.29
C THR A 96 -1.69 -19.48 -3.78
N LYS A 97 -0.89 -20.15 -4.60
CA LYS A 97 -0.93 -20.01 -6.07
C LYS A 97 -2.35 -20.23 -6.57
N ALA A 98 -3.00 -19.18 -7.07
CA ALA A 98 -4.32 -19.28 -7.68
C ALA A 98 -4.23 -20.25 -8.88
N ALA A 99 -4.95 -21.36 -8.80
CA ALA A 99 -5.12 -22.25 -9.94
C ALA A 99 -5.89 -21.48 -11.03
N VAL A 100 -5.24 -21.31 -12.19
CA VAL A 100 -5.80 -20.66 -13.37
C VAL A 100 -7.03 -21.45 -13.83
N ARG A 101 -8.23 -20.94 -13.53
CA ARG A 101 -9.45 -21.42 -14.18
C ARG A 101 -9.48 -20.84 -15.59
N ARG A 102 -9.26 -21.69 -16.60
CA ARG A 102 -9.47 -21.34 -18.01
C ARG A 102 -10.94 -20.98 -18.22
N ALA A 103 -11.23 -19.68 -18.33
CA ALA A 103 -12.54 -19.21 -18.78
C ALA A 103 -12.66 -19.46 -20.28
N ALA A 104 -13.72 -20.16 -20.68
CA ALA A 104 -14.04 -20.45 -22.07
C ALA A 104 -14.32 -19.18 -22.87
N ALA A 105 -13.85 -19.14 -24.11
CA ALA A 105 -13.97 -18.01 -25.03
C ALA A 105 -15.45 -17.72 -25.37
N ARG A 106 -15.87 -16.47 -25.20
CA ARG A 106 -17.12 -15.93 -25.78
C ARG A 106 -16.78 -14.98 -26.94
N PRO A 107 -17.59 -14.95 -28.01
CA PRO A 107 -17.23 -14.30 -29.26
C PRO A 107 -17.34 -12.78 -29.18
N ARG A 108 -16.48 -12.12 -29.95
CA ARG A 108 -16.29 -10.66 -30.08
C ARG A 108 -17.51 -9.97 -30.67
N VAL A 109 -18.02 -8.94 -30.00
CA VAL A 109 -18.79 -7.87 -30.63
C VAL A 109 -17.85 -6.69 -30.84
N ARG A 110 -17.59 -6.34 -32.11
CA ARG A 110 -16.86 -5.12 -32.48
C ARG A 110 -17.81 -3.94 -32.33
N VAL A 111 -17.62 -3.13 -31.31
CA VAL A 111 -18.16 -1.76 -31.28
C VAL A 111 -17.08 -0.87 -31.88
N SER A 112 -17.37 -0.31 -33.05
CA SER A 112 -16.53 0.71 -33.68
C SER A 112 -16.58 1.96 -32.79
N ALA A 113 -15.50 2.23 -32.07
CA ALA A 113 -15.35 3.50 -31.37
C ALA A 113 -14.95 4.55 -32.39
N ASP A 114 -15.82 5.54 -32.52
CA ASP A 114 -15.72 6.70 -33.38
C ASP A 114 -14.44 7.49 -33.05
N VAL A 115 -13.63 7.76 -34.08
CA VAL A 115 -12.31 8.41 -33.98
C VAL A 115 -12.44 9.94 -33.81
N ASP A 116 -13.67 10.47 -33.74
CA ASP A 116 -13.95 11.90 -33.65
C ASP A 116 -14.10 12.46 -32.21
N GLN A 117 -13.89 11.66 -31.16
CA GLN A 117 -14.00 12.16 -29.76
C GLN A 117 -12.69 12.70 -29.14
N LEU A 118 -11.62 12.84 -29.93
CA LEU A 118 -10.32 13.35 -29.45
C LEU A 118 -9.99 14.78 -29.92
N ALA A 119 -11.02 15.59 -30.17
CA ALA A 119 -10.89 17.03 -30.29
C ALA A 119 -11.89 17.71 -29.34
N MET A 120 -11.46 17.97 -28.09
CA MET A 120 -11.66 19.27 -27.44
C MET A 120 -11.13 19.28 -26.00
N PHE A 121 -10.30 20.31 -25.74
CA PHE A 121 -9.78 20.85 -24.47
C PHE A 121 -8.57 20.17 -23.83
#